data_AF-A0A926EU31-F1
#
_entry.id   AF-A0A926EU31-F1
#
_cell.length_a   1.000
_cell.length_b   1.000
_cell.length_c   1.000
_cell.angle_alpha   90.00
_cell.angle_beta   90.00
_cell.angle_gamma   90.00
#
_symmetry.space_group_name_H-M   'P 1'
#
loop_
_entity.id
_entity.type
_entity.pdbx_description
1 polymer ?
#
loop_
_entity_poly.entity_id
_entity_poly.type
_entity_poly.pdbx_seq_one_letter_code
_entity_poly.pdbx_strand_id
1 'polypeptide(L)'
;MKKSLSIILIISLSLTFLMISIENNAYNKSYYIKSYYKYNIENETGKDINELGKITDNIIVYLKGKGNDGILSPYFNEREVLHMRDVQTLFRYERIAKYIFGIISIIIMGYFGYRKENALLGKTLSLGLFANHVVLLALILLIISSDFNKYFTIFHQIFFSNDLWLLNPETDLLIQMLPEQFFIGMAMKIGLSFLIYLSILQIVGIYYIKKGREKWKE
;
A
#
# COMPACT_ATOMS: atom_id res chain seq x y z
N MET A 1 -8.34 18.98 23.71
CA MET A 1 -9.01 18.85 22.39
C MET A 1 -8.04 18.99 21.20
N LYS A 2 -7.38 20.13 20.98
CA LYS A 2 -6.52 20.36 19.79
C LYS A 2 -5.37 19.35 19.63
N LYS A 3 -4.68 19.00 20.72
CA LYS A 3 -3.61 17.98 20.71
C LYS A 3 -4.12 16.61 20.26
N SER A 4 -5.30 16.20 20.75
CA SER A 4 -5.95 14.95 20.35
C SER A 4 -6.30 14.96 18.86
N LEU A 5 -6.85 16.07 18.35
CA LEU A 5 -7.14 16.23 16.92
C LEU A 5 -5.88 16.16 16.06
N SER A 6 -4.77 16.77 16.49
CA SER A 6 -3.48 16.65 15.79
C SER A 6 -2.98 15.20 15.75
N ILE A 7 -3.09 14.46 16.85
CA ILE A 7 -2.67 13.04 16.90
C ILE A 7 -3.54 12.19 15.97
N ILE A 8 -4.86 12.38 16.03
CA ILE A 8 -5.80 11.67 15.13
C ILE A 8 -5.48 11.99 13.68
N LEU A 9 -5.21 13.26 13.35
CA LEU A 9 -4.84 13.68 12.00
C LEU A 9 -3.55 13.03 11.51
N ILE A 10 -2.52 12.92 12.38
CA ILE A 10 -1.26 12.25 12.04
C ILE A 10 -1.54 10.78 11.69
N ILE A 11 -2.25 10.06 12.56
CA ILE A 11 -2.56 8.64 12.36
C ILE A 11 -3.41 8.45 11.10
N SER A 12 -4.46 9.24 10.92
CA SER A 12 -5.37 9.11 9.79
C SER A 12 -4.67 9.43 8.46
N LEU A 13 -3.81 10.45 8.40
CA LEU A 13 -3.01 10.74 7.21
C LEU A 13 -2.00 9.62 6.92
N SER A 14 -1.28 9.15 7.93
CA SER A 14 -0.34 8.03 7.78
C SER A 14 -1.02 6.81 7.17
N LEU A 15 -2.17 6.39 7.72
CA LEU A 15 -2.90 5.23 7.21
C LEU A 15 -3.45 5.48 5.81
N THR A 16 -4.03 6.65 5.55
CA THR A 16 -4.55 7.01 4.22
C THR A 16 -3.47 6.94 3.15
N PHE A 17 -2.30 7.52 3.40
CA PHE A 17 -1.22 7.54 2.41
C PHE A 17 -0.48 6.21 2.29
N LEU A 18 -0.45 5.39 3.34
CA LEU A 18 0.03 4.01 3.24
C LEU A 18 -0.88 3.18 2.32
N MET A 19 -2.20 3.30 2.51
CA MET A 19 -3.23 2.65 1.71
C MET A 19 -3.18 3.08 0.23
N ILE A 20 -3.07 4.40 -0.03
CA ILE A 20 -2.85 4.93 -1.39
C ILE A 20 -1.57 4.34 -2.02
N SER A 21 -0.48 4.22 -1.26
CA SER A 21 0.76 3.60 -1.73
C SER A 21 0.59 2.13 -2.07
N ILE A 22 -0.13 1.36 -1.26
CA ILE A 22 -0.41 -0.06 -1.51
C ILE A 22 -1.17 -0.20 -2.83
N GLU A 23 -2.28 0.50 -2.99
CA GLU A 23 -3.10 0.44 -4.20
C GLU A 23 -2.33 0.87 -5.46
N ASN A 24 -1.65 2.02 -5.41
CA ASN A 24 -0.95 2.56 -6.57
C ASN A 24 0.12 1.59 -7.09
N ASN A 25 0.82 0.89 -6.19
CA ASN A 25 1.83 -0.09 -6.60
C ASN A 25 1.22 -1.45 -6.97
N ALA A 26 0.24 -1.93 -6.22
CA ALA A 26 -0.45 -3.19 -6.52
C ALA A 26 -1.18 -3.15 -7.88
N TYR A 27 -1.66 -1.97 -8.30
CA TYR A 27 -2.34 -1.76 -9.58
C TYR A 27 -1.41 -1.33 -10.72
N ASN A 28 -0.10 -1.24 -10.47
CA ASN A 28 0.87 -0.80 -11.46
C ASN A 28 1.33 -1.96 -12.34
N LYS A 29 0.58 -2.24 -13.43
CA LYS A 29 0.94 -3.27 -14.42
C LYS A 29 2.38 -3.17 -14.93
N SER A 30 2.92 -1.95 -15.09
CA SER A 30 4.30 -1.77 -15.57
C SER A 30 5.32 -2.44 -14.65
N TYR A 31 5.06 -2.48 -13.33
CA TYR A 31 5.94 -3.18 -12.40
C TYR A 31 5.89 -4.70 -12.57
N TYR A 32 4.71 -5.28 -12.77
CA TYR A 32 4.57 -6.72 -13.04
C TYR A 32 5.34 -7.10 -14.30
N ILE A 33 5.08 -6.43 -15.43
CA ILE A 33 5.76 -6.71 -16.70
C ILE A 33 7.29 -6.59 -16.58
N LYS A 34 7.78 -5.53 -15.94
CA LYS A 34 9.23 -5.38 -15.69
C LYS A 34 9.79 -6.50 -14.83
N SER A 35 9.03 -6.98 -13.84
CA SER A 35 9.45 -8.09 -12.99
C SER A 35 9.43 -9.41 -13.75
N TYR A 36 8.47 -9.62 -14.66
CA TYR A 36 8.41 -10.81 -15.50
C TYR A 36 9.64 -10.95 -16.39
N TYR A 37 10.06 -9.86 -17.03
CA TYR A 37 11.33 -9.84 -17.78
C TYR A 37 12.54 -10.03 -16.87
N LYS A 38 12.59 -9.34 -15.73
CA LYS A 38 13.74 -9.38 -14.82
C LYS A 38 13.97 -10.77 -14.21
N TYR A 39 12.89 -11.49 -13.90
CA TYR A 39 12.94 -12.78 -13.23
C TYR A 39 12.61 -13.96 -14.16
N ASN A 40 12.58 -13.71 -15.48
CA ASN A 40 12.43 -14.72 -16.52
C ASN A 40 11.18 -15.61 -16.37
N ILE A 41 10.05 -14.99 -16.04
CA ILE A 41 8.79 -15.67 -15.71
C ILE A 41 8.19 -16.42 -16.89
N GLU A 42 8.48 -15.99 -18.13
CA GLU A 42 8.05 -16.74 -19.32
C GLU A 42 8.64 -18.16 -19.34
N ASN A 43 9.89 -18.33 -18.91
CA ASN A 43 10.53 -19.65 -18.84
C ASN A 43 9.99 -20.48 -17.68
N GLU A 44 9.71 -19.86 -16.54
CA GLU A 44 9.18 -20.54 -15.35
C GLU A 44 7.76 -21.09 -15.60
N THR A 45 6.93 -20.28 -16.26
CA THR A 45 5.50 -20.59 -16.45
C THR A 45 5.18 -21.23 -17.80
N GLY A 46 6.11 -21.15 -18.76
CA GLY A 46 5.88 -21.52 -20.16
C GLY A 46 4.89 -20.60 -20.90
N LYS A 47 4.55 -19.44 -20.35
CA LYS A 47 3.58 -18.49 -20.91
C LYS A 47 4.29 -17.27 -21.47
N ASP A 48 3.86 -16.82 -22.65
CA ASP A 48 4.43 -15.62 -23.24
C ASP A 48 4.00 -14.34 -22.49
N ILE A 49 4.76 -13.26 -22.67
CA ILE A 49 4.55 -11.99 -21.96
C ILE A 49 3.18 -11.36 -22.22
N ASN A 50 2.57 -11.59 -23.39
CA ASN A 50 1.25 -11.07 -23.70
C ASN A 50 0.19 -11.84 -22.91
N GLU A 51 0.33 -13.16 -22.78
CA GLU A 51 -0.53 -13.98 -21.94
C GLU A 51 -0.38 -13.59 -20.46
N LEU A 52 0.84 -13.52 -19.93
CA LEU A 52 1.12 -13.07 -18.56
C LEU A 52 0.55 -11.66 -18.31
N GLY A 53 0.66 -10.77 -19.29
CA GLY A 53 0.11 -9.42 -19.24
C GLY A 53 -1.42 -9.40 -19.15
N LYS A 54 -2.13 -10.31 -19.83
CA LYS A 54 -3.59 -10.45 -19.72
C LYS A 54 -4.01 -11.01 -18.36
N ILE A 55 -3.30 -12.04 -17.87
CA ILE A 55 -3.55 -12.60 -16.54
C ILE A 55 -3.37 -11.52 -15.47
N THR A 56 -2.33 -10.69 -15.62
CA THR A 56 -2.07 -9.55 -14.73
C THR A 56 -3.19 -8.51 -14.76
N ASP A 57 -3.76 -8.21 -15.94
CA ASP A 57 -4.93 -7.31 -16.03
C ASP A 57 -6.10 -7.88 -15.23
N ASN A 58 -6.35 -9.18 -15.33
CA ASN A 58 -7.41 -9.86 -14.59
C ASN A 58 -7.16 -9.82 -13.09
N ILE A 59 -5.92 -10.08 -12.63
CA ILE A 59 -5.53 -9.91 -11.22
C ILE A 59 -5.83 -8.47 -10.76
N ILE A 60 -5.38 -7.45 -11.49
CA ILE A 60 -5.59 -6.05 -11.10
C ILE A 60 -7.08 -5.68 -11.07
N VAL A 61 -7.87 -6.12 -12.05
CA VAL A 61 -9.34 -5.94 -12.08
C VAL A 61 -9.99 -6.62 -10.87
N TYR A 62 -9.55 -7.83 -10.56
CA TYR A 62 -10.03 -8.61 -9.43
C TYR A 62 -9.70 -7.92 -8.10
N LEU A 63 -8.45 -7.47 -7.90
CA LEU A 63 -8.03 -6.74 -6.69
C LEU A 63 -8.82 -5.43 -6.51
N LYS A 64 -9.20 -4.76 -7.60
CA LYS A 64 -10.07 -3.56 -7.59
C LYS A 64 -11.53 -3.87 -7.22
N GLY A 65 -11.91 -5.13 -7.06
CA GLY A 65 -13.28 -5.56 -6.80
C GLY A 65 -14.22 -5.39 -7.99
N LYS A 66 -13.68 -5.38 -9.22
CA LYS A 66 -14.44 -5.17 -10.47
C LYS A 66 -14.65 -6.46 -11.28
N GLY A 67 -14.36 -7.61 -10.71
CA GLY A 67 -14.51 -8.92 -11.34
C GLY A 67 -14.94 -9.98 -10.33
N ASN A 68 -15.41 -11.10 -10.85
CA ASN A 68 -15.70 -12.32 -10.09
C ASN A 68 -14.65 -13.39 -10.37
N ASP A 69 -14.75 -14.53 -9.72
CA ASP A 69 -13.78 -15.62 -9.85
C ASP A 69 -13.59 -16.11 -11.30
N GLY A 70 -14.62 -15.96 -12.14
CA GLY A 70 -14.58 -16.36 -13.54
C GLY A 70 -13.55 -15.64 -14.41
N ILE A 71 -12.99 -14.50 -13.96
CA ILE A 71 -11.87 -13.86 -14.69
C ILE A 71 -10.50 -14.47 -14.31
N LEU A 72 -10.45 -15.25 -13.22
CA LEU A 72 -9.25 -15.91 -12.71
C LEU A 72 -9.27 -17.43 -12.98
N SER A 73 -10.43 -18.08 -12.86
CA SER A 73 -10.60 -19.53 -13.03
C SER A 73 -10.10 -20.12 -14.35
N PRO A 74 -10.05 -19.40 -15.49
CA PRO A 74 -9.44 -19.93 -16.70
C PRO A 74 -7.90 -20.11 -16.61
N TYR A 75 -7.25 -19.46 -15.65
CA TYR A 75 -5.80 -19.40 -15.53
C TYR A 75 -5.27 -20.06 -14.25
N PHE A 76 -6.05 -20.02 -13.18
CA PHE A 76 -5.67 -20.45 -11.85
C PHE A 76 -6.52 -21.63 -11.39
N ASN A 77 -5.91 -22.52 -10.59
CA ASN A 77 -6.62 -23.63 -9.97
C ASN A 77 -7.56 -23.15 -8.85
N GLU A 78 -8.40 -24.06 -8.33
CA GLU A 78 -9.39 -23.72 -7.32
C GLU A 78 -8.78 -23.11 -6.05
N ARG A 79 -7.65 -23.65 -5.57
CA ARG A 79 -6.96 -23.15 -4.37
C ARG A 79 -6.49 -21.72 -4.55
N GLU A 80 -5.86 -21.43 -5.68
CA GLU A 80 -5.38 -20.10 -6.04
C GLU A 80 -6.51 -19.08 -6.16
N VAL A 81 -7.63 -19.47 -6.78
CA VAL A 81 -8.84 -18.62 -6.89
C VAL A 81 -9.43 -18.33 -5.51
N LEU A 82 -9.54 -19.33 -4.64
CA LEU A 82 -10.03 -19.14 -3.27
C LEU A 82 -9.09 -18.24 -2.46
N HIS A 83 -7.77 -18.41 -2.58
CA HIS A 83 -6.80 -17.50 -1.97
C HIS A 83 -6.97 -16.06 -2.49
N MET A 84 -7.12 -15.88 -3.80
CA MET A 84 -7.34 -14.56 -4.38
C MET A 84 -8.63 -13.92 -3.88
N ARG A 85 -9.68 -14.70 -3.58
CA ARG A 85 -10.92 -14.20 -2.96
C ARG A 85 -10.68 -13.61 -1.57
N ASP A 86 -9.83 -14.25 -0.76
CA ASP A 86 -9.39 -13.72 0.53
C ASP A 86 -8.60 -12.41 0.34
N VAL A 87 -7.68 -12.38 -0.63
CA VAL A 87 -6.89 -11.18 -0.97
C VAL A 87 -7.78 -10.04 -1.45
N GLN A 88 -8.78 -10.29 -2.30
CA GLN A 88 -9.74 -9.27 -2.74
C GLN A 88 -10.55 -8.72 -1.56
N THR A 89 -10.94 -9.58 -0.63
CA THR A 89 -11.62 -9.17 0.60
C THR A 89 -10.74 -8.26 1.45
N LEU A 90 -9.44 -8.57 1.58
CA LEU A 90 -8.47 -7.71 2.26
C LEU A 90 -8.35 -6.33 1.57
N PHE A 91 -8.23 -6.30 0.24
CA PHE A 91 -8.21 -5.06 -0.53
C PHE A 91 -9.52 -4.26 -0.42
N ARG A 92 -10.66 -4.93 -0.22
CA ARG A 92 -11.94 -4.25 0.05
C ARG A 92 -11.91 -3.56 1.41
N TYR A 93 -11.42 -4.21 2.46
CA TYR A 93 -11.31 -3.60 3.79
C TYR A 93 -10.31 -2.45 3.80
N GLU A 94 -9.18 -2.62 3.13
CA GLU A 94 -8.16 -1.59 2.92
C GLU A 94 -8.77 -0.33 2.26
N ARG A 95 -9.50 -0.49 1.13
CA ARG A 95 -10.24 0.59 0.47
C ARG A 95 -11.21 1.33 1.39
N ILE A 96 -12.00 0.59 2.16
CA ILE A 96 -12.98 1.17 3.09
C ILE A 96 -12.25 1.99 4.16
N ALA A 97 -11.22 1.42 4.78
CA ALA A 97 -10.43 2.10 5.80
C ALA A 97 -9.76 3.37 5.24
N LYS A 98 -9.22 3.32 4.02
CA LYS A 98 -8.63 4.47 3.33
C LYS A 98 -9.61 5.63 3.20
N TYR A 99 -10.85 5.36 2.79
CA TYR A 99 -11.86 6.41 2.68
C TYR A 99 -12.27 6.97 4.05
N ILE A 100 -12.44 6.11 5.07
CA ILE A 100 -12.75 6.55 6.43
C ILE A 100 -11.66 7.47 6.98
N PHE A 101 -10.40 7.04 6.95
CA PHE A 101 -9.28 7.85 7.44
C PHE A 101 -9.03 9.09 6.59
N GLY A 102 -9.27 9.03 5.28
CA GLY A 102 -9.22 10.17 4.38
C GLY A 102 -10.25 11.24 4.75
N ILE A 103 -11.51 10.84 4.97
CA ILE A 103 -12.59 11.74 5.39
C ILE A 103 -12.28 12.37 6.75
N ILE A 104 -11.84 11.57 7.73
CA ILE A 104 -11.42 12.08 9.05
C ILE A 104 -10.32 13.14 8.89
N SER A 105 -9.32 12.87 8.05
CA SER A 105 -8.21 13.80 7.80
C SER A 105 -8.72 15.13 7.22
N ILE A 106 -9.61 15.07 6.21
CA ILE A 106 -10.21 16.24 5.57
C ILE A 106 -11.03 17.06 6.57
N ILE A 107 -11.84 16.42 7.40
CA ILE A 107 -12.66 17.10 8.43
C ILE A 107 -11.77 17.84 9.43
N ILE A 108 -10.72 17.19 9.95
CA ILE A 108 -9.83 17.82 10.94
C ILE A 108 -9.02 18.97 10.31
N MET A 109 -8.54 18.79 9.08
CA MET A 109 -7.87 19.86 8.33
C MET A 109 -8.81 21.05 8.08
N GLY A 110 -10.05 20.78 7.68
CA GLY A 110 -11.10 21.79 7.49
C GLY A 110 -11.41 22.54 8.79
N TYR A 111 -11.50 21.82 9.91
CA TYR A 111 -11.68 22.42 11.23
C TYR A 111 -10.53 23.38 11.60
N PHE A 112 -9.27 22.96 11.45
CA PHE A 112 -8.13 23.84 11.71
C PHE A 112 -8.08 25.04 10.73
N GLY A 113 -8.46 24.84 9.48
CA GLY A 113 -8.60 25.91 8.49
C GLY A 113 -9.67 26.94 8.86
N TYR A 114 -10.86 26.48 9.25
CA TYR A 114 -11.98 27.32 9.70
C TYR A 114 -11.61 28.13 10.96
N ARG A 115 -10.93 27.49 11.91
CA ARG A 115 -10.41 28.14 13.13
C ARG A 115 -9.18 29.02 12.87
N LYS A 116 -8.70 29.09 11.62
CA LYS A 116 -7.51 29.83 11.18
C LYS A 116 -6.23 29.42 11.93
N GLU A 117 -6.15 28.16 12.36
CA GLU A 117 -5.04 27.59 13.14
C GLU A 117 -3.90 27.08 12.23
N ASN A 118 -3.56 27.85 11.19
CA ASN A 118 -2.61 27.47 10.14
C ASN A 118 -1.23 27.06 10.69
N ALA A 119 -0.75 27.74 11.73
CA ALA A 119 0.53 27.41 12.35
C ALA A 119 0.51 26.04 13.06
N LEU A 120 -0.61 25.67 13.69
CA LEU A 120 -0.76 24.37 14.36
C LEU A 120 -0.94 23.25 13.33
N LEU A 121 -1.77 23.46 12.32
CA LEU A 121 -1.94 22.53 11.20
C LEU A 121 -0.59 22.30 10.51
N GLY A 122 0.14 23.38 10.20
CA GLY A 122 1.44 23.31 9.58
C GLY A 122 2.46 22.52 10.39
N LYS A 123 2.54 22.75 11.72
CA LYS A 123 3.39 21.95 12.63
C LYS A 123 2.98 20.47 12.68
N THR A 124 1.67 20.20 12.67
CA THR A 124 1.15 18.83 12.70
C THR A 124 1.56 18.08 11.42
N LEU A 125 1.42 18.71 10.26
CA LEU A 125 1.78 18.12 8.98
C LEU A 125 3.30 17.98 8.79
N SER A 126 4.11 18.96 9.22
CA SER A 126 5.56 18.91 9.02
C SER A 126 6.29 18.01 10.02
N LEU A 127 6.09 18.25 11.33
CA LEU A 127 6.80 17.54 12.40
C LEU A 127 6.08 16.26 12.79
N GLY A 128 4.75 16.28 12.86
CA GLY A 128 3.96 15.14 13.32
C GLY A 128 4.09 13.90 12.44
N LEU A 129 4.29 14.09 11.13
CA LEU A 129 4.49 12.99 10.19
C LEU A 129 5.93 12.46 10.13
N PHE A 130 6.90 13.15 10.75
CA PHE A 130 8.31 12.76 10.68
C PHE A 130 8.58 11.39 11.32
N ALA A 131 7.86 11.04 12.38
CA ALA A 131 7.98 9.74 13.04
C ALA A 131 7.78 8.54 12.08
N ASN A 132 6.92 8.69 11.06
CA ASN A 132 6.73 7.64 10.06
C ASN A 132 8.00 7.33 9.26
N HIS A 133 8.87 8.32 9.03
CA HIS A 133 10.12 8.12 8.31
C HIS A 133 11.07 7.23 9.13
N VAL A 134 11.15 7.49 10.43
CA VAL A 134 11.98 6.71 11.36
C VAL A 134 11.44 5.28 11.48
N VAL A 135 10.13 5.12 11.68
CA VAL A 135 9.49 3.81 11.76
C VAL A 135 9.69 3.02 10.46
N LEU A 136 9.46 3.65 9.31
CA LEU A 136 9.63 2.97 8.03
C LEU A 136 11.09 2.60 7.78
N LEU A 137 12.04 3.47 8.09
CA LEU A 137 13.47 3.16 7.97
C LEU A 137 13.85 1.94 8.83
N ALA A 138 13.35 1.90 10.07
CA ALA A 138 13.56 0.74 10.95
C ALA A 138 12.94 -0.54 10.38
N LEU A 139 11.71 -0.48 9.84
CA LEU A 139 11.06 -1.61 9.18
C LEU A 139 11.84 -2.08 7.94
N ILE A 140 12.33 -1.16 7.12
CA ILE A 140 13.16 -1.49 5.94
C ILE A 140 14.45 -2.19 6.37
N LEU A 141 15.14 -1.68 7.39
CA LEU A 141 16.35 -2.30 7.92
C LEU A 141 16.08 -3.70 8.49
N LEU A 142 14.93 -3.88 9.16
CA LEU A 142 14.50 -5.18 9.67
C LEU A 142 14.23 -6.17 8.53
N ILE A 143 13.56 -5.74 7.46
CA ILE A 143 13.28 -6.60 6.29
C ILE A 143 14.56 -6.98 5.55
N ILE A 144 15.47 -6.02 5.30
CA ILE A 144 16.74 -6.27 4.60
C ILE A 144 17.63 -7.26 5.37
N SER A 145 17.55 -7.29 6.69
CA SER A 145 18.37 -8.15 7.55
C SER A 145 17.75 -9.53 7.84
N SER A 146 16.73 -9.95 7.09
CA SER A 146 15.85 -11.03 7.53
C SER A 146 15.47 -12.09 6.50
N ASP A 147 14.88 -13.16 7.03
CA ASP A 147 14.25 -14.27 6.31
C ASP A 147 12.87 -13.85 5.77
N PHE A 148 12.76 -13.72 4.44
CA PHE A 148 11.52 -13.39 3.76
C PHE A 148 10.40 -14.39 4.08
N ASN A 149 10.69 -15.70 4.09
CA ASN A 149 9.68 -16.74 4.30
C ASN A 149 9.02 -16.62 5.66
N LYS A 150 9.81 -16.28 6.70
CA LYS A 150 9.29 -16.01 8.04
C LYS A 150 8.28 -14.88 8.04
N TYR A 151 8.61 -13.73 7.44
CA TYR A 151 7.71 -12.57 7.45
C TYR A 151 6.54 -12.71 6.49
N PHE A 152 6.73 -13.39 5.36
CA PHE A 152 5.65 -13.79 4.47
C PHE A 152 4.64 -14.66 5.21
N THR A 153 5.11 -15.66 5.97
CA THR A 153 4.25 -16.52 6.80
C THR A 153 3.51 -15.73 7.88
N ILE A 154 4.21 -14.87 8.63
CA ILE A 154 3.59 -14.03 9.66
C ILE A 154 2.51 -13.13 9.06
N PHE A 155 2.78 -12.50 7.92
CA PHE A 155 1.81 -11.67 7.22
C PHE A 155 0.54 -12.47 6.90
N HIS A 156 0.68 -13.65 6.32
CA HIS A 156 -0.48 -14.49 5.97
C HIS A 156 -1.24 -14.95 7.21
N GLN A 157 -0.55 -15.29 8.30
CA GLN A 157 -1.20 -15.69 9.56
C GLN A 157 -1.93 -14.52 10.26
N ILE A 158 -1.53 -13.27 10.03
CA ILE A 158 -2.24 -12.09 10.54
C ILE A 158 -3.56 -11.89 9.80
N PHE A 159 -3.59 -12.10 8.49
CA PHE A 159 -4.74 -11.75 7.64
C PHE A 159 -5.64 -12.93 7.27
N PHE A 160 -5.14 -14.17 7.34
CA PHE A 160 -5.82 -15.37 6.91
C PHE A 160 -5.78 -16.45 8.00
N SER A 161 -6.92 -17.08 8.23
CA SER A 161 -7.09 -18.17 9.22
C SER A 161 -7.10 -19.57 8.57
N ASN A 162 -6.82 -19.65 7.27
CA ASN A 162 -6.79 -20.88 6.48
C ASN A 162 -5.39 -21.06 5.86
N ASP A 163 -5.21 -22.13 5.09
CA ASP A 163 -3.97 -22.52 4.45
C ASP A 163 -3.96 -22.28 2.92
N LEU A 164 -4.98 -21.63 2.35
CA LEU A 164 -5.14 -21.45 0.90
C LEU A 164 -3.97 -20.67 0.27
N TRP A 165 -3.28 -19.84 1.05
CA TRP A 165 -2.11 -19.08 0.64
C TRP A 165 -0.82 -19.91 0.55
N LEU A 166 -0.80 -21.13 1.09
CA LEU A 166 0.30 -22.09 0.89
C LEU A 166 0.14 -22.71 -0.50
N LEU A 167 0.82 -22.10 -1.46
CA LEU A 167 0.85 -22.51 -2.86
C LEU A 167 2.13 -23.30 -3.17
N ASN A 168 2.03 -24.24 -4.10
CA ASN A 168 3.14 -25.05 -4.57
C ASN A 168 3.86 -24.34 -5.74
N PRO A 169 5.12 -23.90 -5.58
CA PRO A 169 5.86 -23.24 -6.65
C PRO A 169 6.10 -24.11 -7.89
N GLU A 170 6.00 -25.43 -7.79
CA GLU A 170 6.16 -26.33 -8.95
C GLU A 170 4.90 -26.42 -9.82
N THR A 171 3.71 -26.08 -9.28
CA THR A 171 2.43 -26.33 -9.97
C THR A 171 1.48 -25.14 -10.02
N ASP A 172 1.57 -24.21 -9.07
CA ASP A 172 0.61 -23.11 -8.92
C ASP A 172 1.12 -21.86 -9.64
N LEU A 173 0.37 -21.46 -10.67
CA LEU A 173 0.76 -20.39 -11.58
C LEU A 173 0.95 -19.04 -10.86
N LEU A 174 0.12 -18.73 -9.87
CA LEU A 174 0.10 -17.45 -9.17
C LEU A 174 1.44 -17.19 -8.46
N ILE A 175 1.99 -18.19 -7.78
CA ILE A 175 3.26 -18.05 -7.06
C ILE A 175 4.45 -18.15 -8.03
N GLN A 176 4.34 -18.91 -9.13
CA GLN A 176 5.32 -18.89 -10.21
C GLN A 176 5.42 -17.51 -10.87
N MET A 177 4.30 -16.83 -11.08
CA MET A 177 4.25 -15.48 -11.65
C MET A 177 4.82 -14.41 -10.70
N LEU A 178 4.64 -14.59 -9.40
CA LEU A 178 4.95 -13.60 -8.37
C LEU A 178 5.97 -14.18 -7.38
N PRO A 179 7.23 -14.41 -7.78
CA PRO A 179 8.23 -14.99 -6.89
C PRO A 179 8.58 -14.04 -5.74
N GLU A 180 9.31 -14.54 -4.74
CA GLU A 180 9.79 -13.76 -3.58
C GLU A 180 10.37 -12.38 -3.96
N GLN A 181 11.22 -12.32 -4.98
CA GLN A 181 11.88 -11.08 -5.40
C GLN A 181 10.90 -10.05 -5.99
N PHE A 182 9.74 -10.50 -6.51
CA PHE A 182 8.65 -9.62 -6.89
C PHE A 182 8.05 -8.94 -5.65
N PHE A 183 7.76 -9.70 -4.60
CA PHE A 183 7.16 -9.18 -3.36
C PHE A 183 8.10 -8.26 -2.59
N ILE A 184 9.39 -8.59 -2.51
CA ILE A 184 10.40 -7.73 -1.90
C ILE A 184 10.48 -6.38 -2.63
N GLY A 185 10.53 -6.40 -3.97
CA GLY A 185 10.52 -5.16 -4.76
C GLY A 185 9.20 -4.38 -4.65
N MET A 186 8.07 -5.06 -4.51
CA MET A 186 6.75 -4.43 -4.29
C MET A 186 6.73 -3.70 -2.94
N ALA A 187 7.19 -4.35 -1.88
CA ALA A 187 7.28 -3.77 -0.54
C ALA A 187 8.17 -2.51 -0.53
N MET A 188 9.34 -2.57 -1.20
CA MET A 188 10.21 -1.39 -1.36
C MET A 188 9.51 -0.24 -2.09
N LYS A 189 8.78 -0.54 -3.18
CA LYS A 189 8.06 0.48 -3.95
C LYS A 189 6.93 1.13 -3.15
N ILE A 190 6.17 0.35 -2.38
CA ILE A 190 5.15 0.85 -1.46
C ILE A 190 5.79 1.77 -0.41
N GLY A 191 6.89 1.34 0.20
CA GLY A 191 7.64 2.16 1.15
C GLY A 191 8.11 3.48 0.55
N LEU A 192 8.71 3.44 -0.65
CA LEU A 192 9.20 4.63 -1.33
C LEU A 192 8.07 5.61 -1.70
N SER A 193 6.97 5.13 -2.29
CA SER A 193 5.84 6.01 -2.62
C SER A 193 5.22 6.62 -1.36
N PHE A 194 5.17 5.87 -0.26
CA PHE A 194 4.66 6.36 1.01
C PHE A 194 5.53 7.50 1.56
N LEU A 195 6.86 7.35 1.53
CA LEU A 195 7.78 8.43 1.89
C LEU A 195 7.61 9.68 1.04
N ILE A 196 7.44 9.50 -0.28
CA ILE A 196 7.23 10.62 -1.21
C ILE A 196 5.94 11.37 -0.85
N TYR A 197 4.84 10.66 -0.62
CA TYR A 197 3.58 11.31 -0.25
C TYR A 197 3.65 12.04 1.09
N LEU A 198 4.28 11.45 2.10
CA LEU A 198 4.48 12.13 3.39
C LEU A 198 5.37 13.36 3.25
N SER A 199 6.44 13.28 2.45
CA SER A 199 7.34 14.40 2.19
C SER A 199 6.60 15.59 1.56
N ILE A 200 5.68 15.32 0.62
CA ILE A 200 4.83 16.34 0.01
C ILE A 200 3.96 17.03 1.07
N LEU A 201 3.31 16.26 1.97
CA LEU A 201 2.51 16.83 3.07
C LEU A 201 3.35 17.66 4.03
N GLN A 202 4.58 17.26 4.30
CA GLN A 202 5.49 18.01 5.16
C GLN A 202 5.87 19.36 4.54
N ILE A 203 6.13 19.40 3.22
CA ILE A 203 6.38 20.65 2.48
C ILE A 203 5.15 21.57 2.57
N VAL A 204 3.94 21.03 2.36
CA VAL A 204 2.70 21.77 2.55
C VAL A 204 2.59 22.29 3.99
N GLY A 205 2.93 21.46 4.98
CA GLY A 205 2.98 21.84 6.39
C GLY A 205 3.90 23.04 6.66
N ILE A 206 5.11 23.03 6.08
CA ILE A 206 6.07 24.14 6.19
C ILE A 206 5.49 25.44 5.62
N TYR A 207 4.79 25.38 4.49
CA TYR A 207 4.10 26.54 3.93
C TYR A 207 3.03 27.10 4.90
N TYR A 208 2.19 26.23 5.48
CA TYR A 208 1.17 26.65 6.46
C TYR A 208 1.76 27.23 7.75
N ILE A 209 2.95 26.77 8.19
CA ILE A 209 3.69 27.40 9.29
C ILE A 209 4.04 28.84 8.95
N LYS A 210 4.60 29.11 7.76
CA LYS A 210 4.99 30.46 7.33
C LYS A 210 3.79 31.39 7.29
N LYS A 211 2.71 30.98 6.60
CA LYS A 211 1.45 31.71 6.52
C LYS A 211 0.83 31.99 7.90
N GLY A 212 0.95 31.05 8.84
CA GLY A 212 0.46 31.22 10.19
C GLY A 212 1.26 32.20 11.04
N ARG A 213 2.54 32.46 10.72
CA ARG A 213 3.42 33.41 11.44
C ARG A 213 3.27 34.85 10.94
N GLU A 214 3.02 35.06 9.66
CA GLU A 214 2.82 36.38 9.06
C GLU A 214 1.64 37.12 9.71
N LYS A 215 0.59 36.37 10.06
CA LYS A 215 -0.63 36.91 10.69
C LYS A 215 -0.50 37.34 12.16
N TRP A 216 0.63 37.07 12.81
CA TRP A 216 0.94 37.58 14.16
C TRP A 216 1.75 38.89 14.11
N LYS A 217 2.14 39.33 12.91
CA LYS A 217 2.89 40.56 12.68
C LYS A 217 2.01 41.72 12.19
N GLU A 218 0.73 41.47 11.94
CA GLU A 218 -0.33 42.44 11.67
C GLU A 218 -1.17 42.65 12.93
#